data_AF-S4RV96-F1
#
_entry.id   AF-S4RV96-F1
#
_cell.length_a   1.000
_cell.length_b   1.000
_cell.length_c   1.000
_cell.angle_alpha   90.00
_cell.angle_beta   90.00
_cell.angle_gamma   90.00
#
_symmetry.space_group_name_H-M   'P 1'
#
loop_
_entity.id
_entity.type
_entity.pdbx_description
1 polymer ?
#
loop_
_entity_poly.entity_id
_entity_poly.type
_entity_poly.pdbx_seq_one_letter_code
_entity_poly.pdbx_strand_id
1 'polypeptide(L)'
;LHEALLRHHWVRAAHLLLPALGSLETWGKNALLPEIYWKAGAEVMMNHPQRSMEQFSLFANRMKSFSRDLKLKVCLEHTWNLLCQGREQEAHRELLAFTARHKDLASPSCVLLVDLIQGYCGLLHYYDWQQQKLSCRDSDVGDTQTNSAALKEMHHSFRKSSLNFISILQKPGVWDIFTPKYVELLEFYGNVDEAHELLENIAYDNKYPPNPNAHVHLYNFLKKHDAPQPKLLAVLRVLHKLVPSHELMLEYSRLLHESGTDTMQERISVLMSLLDYSPWQRDVRPWQSLAELISACIKKRNLMWISAPWEVRMDWWPRFCFCEDQAKDDFHYNPLLASNKATIAKGLMGK
;
A
#
# COMPACT_ATOMS: atom_id res chain seq x y z
N LEU A 1 31.61 12.13 7.40
CA LEU A 1 30.15 12.28 7.28
C LEU A 1 29.42 10.96 7.54
N HIS A 2 29.72 9.89 6.81
CA HIS A 2 29.08 8.57 6.95
C HIS A 2 28.95 8.07 8.40
N GLU A 3 30.05 8.02 9.17
CA GLU A 3 30.02 7.60 10.58
C GLU A 3 29.11 8.49 11.45
N ALA A 4 29.07 9.81 11.18
CA ALA A 4 28.22 10.72 11.94
C ALA A 4 26.73 10.51 11.63
N LEU A 5 26.38 10.20 10.37
CA LEU A 5 25.01 9.83 10.00
C LEU A 5 24.57 8.51 10.63
N LEU A 6 25.41 7.47 10.55
CA LEU A 6 25.12 6.14 11.12
C LEU A 6 24.93 6.17 12.64
N ARG A 7 25.66 7.04 13.35
CA ARG A 7 25.55 7.21 14.79
C ARG A 7 24.55 8.30 15.21
N HIS A 8 23.79 8.86 14.27
CA HIS A 8 22.82 9.94 14.54
C HIS A 8 23.44 11.16 15.24
N HIS A 9 24.72 11.43 14.99
CA HIS A 9 25.44 12.59 15.53
C HIS A 9 25.16 13.83 14.67
N TRP A 10 23.93 14.33 14.69
CA TRP A 10 23.41 15.34 13.76
C TRP A 10 24.17 16.66 13.77
N VAL A 11 24.58 17.16 14.95
CA VAL A 11 25.38 18.39 15.08
C VAL A 11 26.74 18.22 14.40
N ARG A 12 27.40 17.08 14.60
CA ARG A 12 28.68 16.76 13.95
C ARG A 12 28.49 16.60 12.44
N ALA A 13 27.41 15.96 12.00
CA ALA A 13 27.10 15.80 10.58
C ALA A 13 26.87 17.17 9.90
N ALA A 14 26.17 18.11 10.55
CA ALA A 14 25.94 19.46 10.06
C ALA A 14 27.25 20.23 9.86
N HIS A 15 28.16 20.21 10.85
CA HIS A 15 29.48 20.83 10.72
C HIS A 15 30.32 20.24 9.58
N LEU A 16 30.19 18.95 9.30
CA LEU A 16 30.91 18.29 8.21
C LEU A 16 30.30 18.59 6.82
N LEU A 17 29.00 18.91 6.75
CA LEU A 17 28.32 19.24 5.50
C LEU A 17 28.50 20.71 5.10
N LEU A 18 28.64 21.62 6.07
CA LEU A 18 28.65 23.06 5.82
C LEU A 18 29.75 23.53 4.83
N PRO A 19 31.02 23.09 4.94
CA PRO A 19 32.08 23.52 4.01
C PRO A 19 31.82 23.07 2.57
N ALA A 20 31.21 21.90 2.42
CA ALA A 20 30.91 21.32 1.13
C ALA A 20 29.78 22.04 0.38
N LEU A 21 28.83 22.68 1.09
CA LEU A 21 27.82 23.55 0.48
C LEU A 21 28.45 24.80 -0.18
N GLY A 22 29.58 25.27 0.34
CA GLY A 22 30.35 26.37 -0.27
C GLY A 22 31.06 25.95 -1.55
N SER A 23 31.53 24.71 -1.62
CA SER A 23 32.23 24.16 -2.79
C SER A 23 31.30 23.59 -3.87
N LEU A 24 30.02 23.37 -3.57
CA LEU A 24 29.04 22.80 -4.49
C LEU A 24 28.89 23.60 -5.81
N GLU A 25 29.04 24.92 -5.77
CA GLU A 25 29.00 25.79 -6.96
C GLU A 25 30.24 25.58 -7.88
N THR A 26 31.35 25.10 -7.32
CA THR A 26 32.60 24.85 -8.05
C THR A 26 32.68 23.45 -8.66
N TRP A 27 31.79 22.54 -8.29
CA TRP A 27 31.92 21.11 -8.62
C TRP A 27 31.42 20.70 -10.00
N GLY A 28 30.98 21.66 -10.83
CA GLY A 28 30.63 21.40 -12.22
C GLY A 28 29.55 20.33 -12.40
N LYS A 29 29.34 19.89 -13.65
CA LYS A 29 28.19 19.09 -14.12
C LYS A 29 28.09 17.64 -13.57
N ASN A 30 28.74 17.29 -12.45
CA ASN A 30 28.63 15.96 -11.85
C ASN A 30 27.29 15.80 -11.12
N ALA A 31 26.24 15.39 -11.86
CA ALA A 31 24.86 15.31 -11.39
C ALA A 31 24.64 14.45 -10.12
N LEU A 32 25.51 13.46 -9.86
CA LEU A 32 25.38 12.57 -8.71
C LEU A 32 25.69 13.26 -7.38
N LEU A 33 26.61 14.23 -7.37
CA LEU A 33 27.09 14.85 -6.15
C LEU A 33 26.01 15.71 -5.48
N PRO A 34 25.30 16.61 -6.21
CA PRO A 34 24.15 17.33 -5.66
C PRO A 34 23.05 16.44 -5.08
N GLU A 35 22.75 15.27 -5.66
CA GLU A 35 21.74 14.36 -5.11
C GLU A 35 22.16 13.77 -3.76
N ILE A 36 23.41 13.35 -3.64
CA ILE A 36 23.96 12.83 -2.37
C ILE A 36 23.91 13.93 -1.30
N TYR A 37 24.26 15.17 -1.67
CA TYR A 37 24.19 16.31 -0.76
C TYR A 37 22.77 16.65 -0.34
N TRP A 38 21.80 16.60 -1.26
CA TRP A 38 20.40 16.79 -0.90
C TRP A 38 19.95 15.75 0.12
N LYS A 39 20.19 14.45 -0.13
CA LYS A 39 19.76 13.37 0.78
C LYS A 39 20.42 13.49 2.16
N ALA A 40 21.73 13.65 2.20
CA ALA A 40 22.45 13.79 3.47
C ALA A 40 22.10 15.09 4.21
N GLY A 41 21.98 16.21 3.47
CA GLY A 41 21.62 17.51 4.03
C GLY A 41 20.20 17.53 4.57
N ALA A 42 19.24 16.98 3.83
CA ALA A 42 17.84 16.93 4.25
C ALA A 42 17.70 16.12 5.55
N GLU A 43 18.31 14.94 5.61
CA GLU A 43 18.28 14.08 6.80
C GLU A 43 18.89 14.79 8.02
N VAL A 44 20.05 15.43 7.84
CA VAL A 44 20.72 16.15 8.94
C VAL A 44 19.88 17.32 9.43
N MET A 45 19.31 18.12 8.52
CA MET A 45 18.52 19.30 8.89
C MET A 45 17.21 18.93 9.57
N MET A 46 16.55 17.84 9.15
CA MET A 46 15.29 17.38 9.73
C MET A 46 15.46 16.81 11.14
N ASN A 47 16.62 16.23 11.43
CA ASN A 47 16.94 15.63 12.73
C ASN A 47 17.81 16.53 13.64
N HIS A 48 18.23 17.70 13.19
CA HIS A 48 19.06 18.60 13.99
C HIS A 48 18.28 19.14 15.20
N PRO A 49 18.90 19.23 16.41
CA PRO A 49 18.22 19.77 17.60
C PRO A 49 17.71 21.20 17.45
N GLN A 50 18.39 22.00 16.62
CA GLN A 50 18.03 23.38 16.28
C GLN A 50 17.42 23.48 14.87
N ARG A 51 16.65 22.48 14.44
CA ARG A 51 16.04 22.49 13.09
C ARG A 51 15.23 23.76 12.84
N SER A 52 15.42 24.35 11.67
CA SER A 52 14.67 25.51 11.20
C SER A 52 14.09 25.23 9.83
N MET A 53 12.79 25.44 9.69
CA MET A 53 12.08 25.18 8.45
C MET A 53 12.31 26.21 7.37
N GLU A 54 12.57 27.45 7.76
CA GLU A 54 13.03 28.47 6.84
C GLU A 54 14.38 28.08 6.24
N GLN A 55 15.32 27.64 7.09
CA GLN A 55 16.63 27.17 6.63
C GLN A 55 16.51 25.93 5.73
N PHE A 56 15.63 24.98 6.08
CA PHE A 56 15.36 23.80 5.26
C PHE A 56 14.80 24.18 3.88
N SER A 57 13.81 25.08 3.83
CA SER A 57 13.25 25.56 2.58
C SER A 57 14.27 26.34 1.73
N LEU A 58 15.14 27.13 2.36
CA LEU A 58 16.25 27.80 1.68
C LEU A 58 17.24 26.79 1.09
N PHE A 59 17.59 25.75 1.86
CA PHE A 59 18.44 24.66 1.38
C PHE A 59 17.79 23.93 0.20
N ALA A 60 16.51 23.55 0.30
CA ALA A 60 15.78 22.92 -0.79
C ALA A 60 15.74 23.80 -2.05
N ASN A 61 15.49 25.11 -1.91
CA ASN A 61 15.49 26.05 -3.04
C ASN A 61 16.87 26.16 -3.70
N ARG A 62 17.96 26.14 -2.91
CA ARG A 62 19.32 26.07 -3.44
C ARG A 62 19.57 24.75 -4.16
N MET A 63 19.11 23.62 -3.63
CA MET A 63 19.28 22.33 -4.29
C MET A 63 18.50 22.23 -5.62
N LYS A 64 17.33 22.88 -5.70
CA LYS A 64 16.51 22.97 -6.93
C LYS A 64 17.20 23.70 -8.09
N SER A 65 18.27 24.46 -7.86
CA SER A 65 18.97 25.20 -8.93
C SER A 65 20.08 24.40 -9.64
N PHE A 66 20.51 23.24 -9.11
CA PHE A 66 21.65 22.51 -9.67
C PHE A 66 21.34 21.74 -10.96
N SER A 67 20.19 21.09 -11.04
CA SER A 67 19.76 20.38 -12.26
C SER A 67 18.25 20.20 -12.31
N ARG A 68 17.72 19.95 -13.50
CA ARG A 68 16.27 19.72 -13.72
C ARG A 68 15.79 18.46 -13.00
N ASP A 69 16.54 17.37 -13.13
CA ASP A 69 16.18 16.07 -12.58
C ASP A 69 16.22 16.09 -11.05
N LEU A 70 17.23 16.75 -10.48
CA LEU A 70 17.32 16.95 -9.03
C LEU A 70 16.19 17.84 -8.53
N LYS A 71 15.86 18.91 -9.26
CA LYS A 71 14.77 19.82 -8.89
C LYS A 71 13.45 19.08 -8.68
N LEU A 72 13.12 18.14 -9.56
CA LEU A 72 11.92 17.31 -9.45
C LEU A 72 11.93 16.45 -8.17
N LYS A 73 13.05 15.77 -7.90
CA LYS A 73 13.22 14.94 -6.69
C LYS A 73 13.12 15.77 -5.41
N VAL A 74 13.86 16.88 -5.37
CA VAL A 74 13.87 17.82 -4.25
C VAL A 74 12.47 18.40 -4.02
N CYS A 75 11.71 18.70 -5.07
CA CYS A 75 10.35 19.21 -4.95
C CYS A 75 9.41 18.21 -4.26
N LEU A 76 9.46 16.93 -4.63
CA LEU A 76 8.66 15.88 -3.99
C LEU A 76 9.08 15.66 -2.54
N GLU A 77 10.39 15.51 -2.29
CA GLU A 77 10.90 15.25 -0.95
C GLU A 77 10.69 16.46 -0.02
N HIS A 78 10.82 17.69 -0.51
CA HIS A 78 10.52 18.89 0.27
C HIS A 78 9.02 18.99 0.59
N THR A 79 8.15 18.73 -0.39
CA THR A 79 6.69 18.64 -0.15
C THR A 79 6.38 17.62 0.95
N TRP A 80 6.95 16.42 0.86
CA TRP A 80 6.75 15.38 1.89
C TRP A 80 7.17 15.88 3.28
N ASN A 81 8.32 16.52 3.40
CA ASN A 81 8.79 17.08 4.67
C ASN A 81 7.86 18.17 5.22
N LEU A 82 7.27 19.00 4.37
CA LEU A 82 6.26 19.98 4.77
C LEU A 82 5.00 19.29 5.31
N LEU A 83 4.56 18.20 4.67
CA LEU A 83 3.41 17.41 5.13
C LEU A 83 3.67 16.72 6.48
N CYS A 84 4.85 16.12 6.69
CA CYS A 84 5.22 15.50 7.96
C CYS A 84 5.22 16.47 9.15
N GLN A 85 5.13 17.77 8.90
CA GLN A 85 5.14 18.83 9.91
C GLN A 85 3.81 19.58 10.01
N GLY A 86 2.77 19.13 9.31
CA GLY A 86 1.46 19.80 9.31
C GLY A 86 1.47 21.15 8.61
N ARG A 87 2.31 21.33 7.57
CA ARG A 87 2.35 22.55 6.74
C ARG A 87 1.70 22.30 5.38
N GLU A 88 0.43 21.88 5.39
CA GLU A 88 -0.25 21.39 4.18
C GLU A 88 -0.39 22.47 3.10
N GLN A 89 -0.72 23.70 3.50
CA GLN A 89 -0.87 24.81 2.55
C GLN A 89 0.44 25.15 1.82
N GLU A 90 1.58 24.94 2.45
CA GLU A 90 2.89 25.16 1.82
C GLU A 90 3.27 24.04 0.88
N ALA A 91 3.04 22.80 1.30
CA ALA A 91 3.18 21.62 0.44
C ALA A 91 2.32 21.76 -0.83
N HIS A 92 1.08 22.23 -0.67
CA HIS A 92 0.14 22.47 -1.77
C HIS A 92 0.64 23.55 -2.73
N ARG A 93 1.08 24.70 -2.20
CA ARG A 93 1.64 25.78 -3.02
C ARG A 93 2.89 25.34 -3.78
N GLU A 94 3.75 24.54 -3.16
CA GLU A 94 4.97 24.05 -3.78
C GLU A 94 4.69 23.15 -4.99
N LEU A 95 3.88 22.10 -4.82
CA LEU A 95 3.55 21.19 -5.91
C LEU A 95 2.75 21.86 -7.04
N LEU A 96 1.81 22.76 -6.70
CA LEU A 96 1.05 23.51 -7.71
C LEU A 96 1.94 24.47 -8.51
N ALA A 97 2.84 25.19 -7.83
CA ALA A 97 3.79 26.07 -8.51
C ALA A 97 4.69 25.27 -9.45
N PHE A 98 5.03 24.04 -9.06
CA PHE A 98 5.80 23.14 -9.89
C PHE A 98 5.04 22.74 -11.15
N THR A 99 3.85 22.16 -11.01
CA THR A 99 3.03 21.68 -12.15
C THR A 99 2.64 22.79 -13.11
N ALA A 100 2.34 24.00 -12.63
CA ALA A 100 1.98 25.14 -13.48
C ALA A 100 3.15 25.61 -14.37
N ARG A 101 4.38 25.56 -13.85
CA ARG A 101 5.58 26.10 -14.52
C ARG A 101 6.33 25.09 -15.39
N HIS A 102 5.98 23.80 -15.30
CA HIS A 102 6.80 22.72 -15.87
C HIS A 102 6.01 21.73 -16.75
N LYS A 103 4.83 22.14 -17.28
CA LYS A 103 4.03 21.31 -18.20
C LYS A 103 4.82 20.82 -19.43
N ASP A 104 5.78 21.61 -19.90
CA ASP A 104 6.53 21.35 -21.14
C ASP A 104 7.97 20.84 -20.89
N LEU A 105 8.30 20.44 -19.66
CA LEU A 105 9.70 20.21 -19.25
C LEU A 105 10.10 18.73 -19.12
N ALA A 106 9.23 17.80 -19.51
CA ALA A 106 9.52 16.38 -19.45
C ALA A 106 10.59 16.00 -20.49
N SER A 107 11.84 15.84 -20.03
CA SER A 107 12.81 15.01 -20.74
C SER A 107 12.34 13.54 -20.65
N PRO A 108 12.69 12.67 -21.61
CA PRO A 108 12.37 11.24 -21.53
C PRO A 108 12.83 10.59 -20.22
N SER A 109 13.93 11.09 -19.63
CA SER A 109 14.49 10.61 -18.35
C SER A 109 13.63 10.91 -17.12
N CYS A 110 12.70 11.88 -17.20
CA CYS A 110 11.99 12.43 -16.04
C CYS A 110 10.47 12.34 -16.13
N VAL A 111 9.93 11.73 -17.20
CA VAL A 111 8.48 11.59 -17.42
C VAL A 111 7.79 10.95 -16.20
N LEU A 112 8.34 9.85 -15.68
CA LEU A 112 7.80 9.16 -14.51
C LEU A 112 7.71 10.06 -13.28
N LEU A 113 8.72 10.91 -13.06
CA LEU A 113 8.79 11.78 -11.89
C LEU A 113 7.80 12.94 -12.00
N VAL A 114 7.57 13.45 -13.21
CA VAL A 114 6.51 14.42 -13.49
C VAL A 114 5.14 13.79 -13.25
N ASP A 115 4.92 12.55 -13.70
CA ASP A 115 3.68 11.82 -13.46
C ASP A 115 3.43 11.61 -11.97
N LEU A 116 4.46 11.21 -11.22
CA LEU A 116 4.38 11.10 -9.77
C LEU A 116 4.00 12.44 -9.12
N ILE A 117 4.62 13.55 -9.52
CA ILE A 117 4.25 14.89 -9.03
C ILE A 117 2.79 15.20 -9.32
N GLN A 118 2.28 14.85 -10.50
CA GLN A 118 0.86 15.00 -10.81
C GLN A 118 -0.01 14.14 -9.88
N GLY A 119 0.32 12.86 -9.71
CA GLY A 119 -0.39 11.97 -8.78
C GLY A 119 -0.42 12.53 -7.35
N TYR A 120 0.70 13.05 -6.84
CA TYR A 120 0.75 13.70 -5.52
C TYR A 120 -0.03 15.02 -5.47
N CYS A 121 -0.07 15.81 -6.55
CA CYS A 121 -1.02 16.93 -6.64
C CYS A 121 -2.46 16.45 -6.53
N GLY A 122 -2.78 15.32 -7.17
CA GLY A 122 -4.08 14.67 -7.06
C GLY A 122 -4.42 14.33 -5.60
N LEU A 123 -3.49 13.73 -4.85
CA LEU A 123 -3.69 13.42 -3.43
C LEU A 123 -3.97 14.66 -2.57
N LEU A 124 -3.29 15.76 -2.85
CA LEU A 124 -3.51 17.01 -2.14
C LEU A 124 -4.89 17.61 -2.44
N HIS A 125 -5.35 17.57 -3.69
CA HIS A 125 -6.71 17.98 -4.04
C HIS A 125 -7.77 17.03 -3.48
N TYR A 126 -7.48 15.73 -3.41
CA TYR A 126 -8.33 14.76 -2.73
C TYR A 126 -8.43 15.06 -1.23
N TYR A 127 -7.32 15.46 -0.59
CA TYR A 127 -7.34 15.88 0.81
C TYR A 127 -8.23 17.10 1.01
N ASP A 128 -8.09 18.15 0.19
CA ASP A 128 -8.97 19.33 0.23
C ASP A 128 -10.44 18.92 0.04
N TRP A 129 -10.73 18.04 -0.92
CA TRP A 129 -12.06 17.50 -1.14
C TRP A 129 -12.62 16.78 0.08
N GLN A 130 -11.82 15.96 0.78
CA GLN A 130 -12.23 15.29 2.01
C GLN A 130 -12.55 16.30 3.12
N GLN A 131 -11.73 17.32 3.31
CA GLN A 131 -11.99 18.37 4.32
C GLN A 131 -13.27 19.12 4.01
N GLN A 132 -13.52 19.44 2.74
CA GLN A 132 -14.73 20.11 2.27
C GLN A 132 -15.96 19.22 2.45
N LYS A 133 -15.85 17.92 2.12
CA LYS A 133 -16.92 16.93 2.31
C LYS A 133 -17.31 16.78 3.79
N LEU A 134 -16.34 16.80 4.71
CA LEU A 134 -16.60 16.79 6.16
C LEU A 134 -17.30 18.08 6.59
N SER A 135 -16.79 19.23 6.17
CA SER A 135 -17.37 20.54 6.51
C SER A 135 -18.82 20.68 6.03
N CYS A 136 -19.14 20.18 4.84
CA CYS A 136 -20.50 20.17 4.29
C CYS A 136 -21.48 19.28 5.08
N ARG A 137 -21.00 18.24 5.77
CA ARG A 137 -21.84 17.37 6.61
C ARG A 137 -22.21 18.03 7.94
N ASP A 138 -21.31 18.86 8.47
CA ASP A 138 -21.52 19.54 9.75
C ASP A 138 -22.39 20.81 9.61
N SER A 139 -22.48 21.39 8.40
CA SER A 139 -23.20 22.64 8.11
C SER A 139 -24.68 22.45 7.74
N ASP A 140 -25.31 21.33 8.08
CA ASP A 140 -26.72 21.02 7.79
C ASP A 140 -27.74 21.92 8.56
N VAL A 141 -27.26 22.96 9.25
CA VAL A 141 -28.07 23.92 10.02
C VAL A 141 -27.83 25.34 9.53
N GLY A 142 -28.53 25.78 8.47
CA GLY A 142 -29.01 27.17 8.44
C GLY A 142 -28.84 28.06 7.20
N ASP A 143 -27.87 27.87 6.30
CA ASP A 143 -27.63 28.85 5.21
C ASP A 143 -27.45 28.24 3.80
N THR A 144 -28.45 28.43 2.94
CA THR A 144 -28.51 27.89 1.57
C THR A 144 -27.45 28.47 0.62
N GLN A 145 -26.99 29.71 0.85
CA GLN A 145 -25.99 30.35 0.00
C GLN A 145 -24.56 29.91 0.32
N THR A 146 -24.25 29.70 1.60
CA THR A 146 -22.98 29.15 2.08
C THR A 146 -22.81 27.69 1.62
N ASN A 147 -23.90 26.91 1.68
CA ASN A 147 -23.92 25.54 1.17
C ASN A 147 -23.65 25.45 -0.34
N SER A 148 -24.09 26.45 -1.14
CA SER A 148 -23.81 26.51 -2.58
C SER A 148 -22.33 26.79 -2.90
N ALA A 149 -21.66 27.65 -2.13
CA ALA A 149 -20.25 27.98 -2.34
C ALA A 149 -19.33 26.83 -1.90
N ALA A 150 -19.58 26.24 -0.72
CA ALA A 150 -18.83 25.09 -0.22
C ALA A 150 -18.93 23.89 -1.17
N LEU A 151 -20.14 23.62 -1.70
CA LEU A 151 -20.35 22.57 -2.68
C LEU A 151 -19.57 22.82 -3.98
N LYS A 152 -19.53 24.06 -4.49
CA LYS A 152 -18.75 24.42 -5.67
C LYS A 152 -17.25 24.19 -5.48
N GLU A 153 -16.72 24.55 -4.32
CA GLU A 153 -15.30 24.31 -4.00
C GLU A 153 -15.00 22.82 -3.89
N MET A 154 -15.89 22.05 -3.26
CA MET A 154 -15.81 20.58 -3.22
C MET A 154 -15.76 19.97 -4.63
N HIS A 155 -16.66 20.39 -5.53
CA HIS A 155 -16.65 19.94 -6.92
C HIS A 155 -15.36 20.34 -7.67
N HIS A 156 -14.79 21.50 -7.36
CA HIS A 156 -13.55 21.96 -7.96
C HIS A 156 -12.36 21.08 -7.54
N SER A 157 -12.24 20.79 -6.24
CA SER A 157 -11.23 19.87 -5.69
C SER A 157 -11.36 18.48 -6.30
N PHE A 158 -12.58 17.95 -6.39
CA PHE A 158 -12.86 16.68 -7.09
C PHE A 158 -12.32 16.70 -8.52
N ARG A 159 -12.70 17.70 -9.33
CA ARG A 159 -12.27 17.77 -10.75
C ARG A 159 -10.76 17.79 -10.88
N LYS A 160 -10.07 18.62 -10.07
CA LYS A 160 -8.61 18.68 -10.09
C LYS A 160 -7.98 17.36 -9.67
N SER A 161 -8.50 16.73 -8.62
CA SER A 161 -8.00 15.44 -8.15
C SER A 161 -8.15 14.36 -9.22
N SER A 162 -9.35 14.24 -9.80
CA SER A 162 -9.66 13.24 -10.83
C SER A 162 -8.78 13.41 -12.08
N LEU A 163 -8.58 14.65 -12.55
CA LEU A 163 -7.70 14.92 -13.70
C LEU A 163 -6.24 14.52 -13.45
N ASN A 164 -5.75 14.65 -12.23
CA ASN A 164 -4.39 14.24 -11.87
C ASN A 164 -4.27 12.72 -11.67
N PHE A 165 -5.30 12.07 -11.13
CA PHE A 165 -5.28 10.61 -10.97
C PHE A 165 -5.43 9.88 -12.31
N ILE A 166 -6.33 10.33 -13.19
CA ILE A 166 -6.54 9.66 -14.47
C ILE A 166 -5.26 9.69 -15.33
N SER A 167 -4.47 10.77 -15.28
CA SER A 167 -3.26 10.90 -16.09
C SER A 167 -2.17 9.88 -15.73
N ILE A 168 -2.09 9.48 -14.45
CA ILE A 168 -1.12 8.48 -13.98
C ILE A 168 -1.71 7.07 -14.01
N LEU A 169 -2.97 6.88 -13.65
CA LEU A 169 -3.60 5.55 -13.56
C LEU A 169 -3.82 4.89 -14.92
N GLN A 170 -3.90 5.66 -16.01
CA GLN A 170 -3.93 5.12 -17.38
C GLN A 170 -2.57 4.59 -17.86
N LYS A 171 -1.49 4.82 -17.13
CA LYS A 171 -0.14 4.40 -17.49
C LYS A 171 0.19 3.08 -16.79
N PRO A 172 0.80 2.11 -17.48
CA PRO A 172 1.32 0.90 -16.85
C PRO A 172 2.21 1.20 -15.64
N GLY A 173 1.84 0.67 -14.48
CA GLY A 173 2.58 0.86 -13.24
C GLY A 173 1.82 0.33 -12.02
N VAL A 174 2.50 0.34 -10.87
CA VAL A 174 1.91 -0.01 -9.56
C VAL A 174 1.59 1.28 -8.84
N TRP A 175 0.31 1.65 -8.83
CA TRP A 175 -0.18 2.97 -8.39
C TRP A 175 -1.08 2.91 -7.17
N ASP A 176 -0.84 1.94 -6.27
CA ASP A 176 -1.71 1.62 -5.13
C ASP A 176 -2.01 2.79 -4.20
N ILE A 177 -1.09 3.77 -4.10
CA ILE A 177 -1.31 4.97 -3.30
C ILE A 177 -2.43 5.86 -3.85
N PHE A 178 -2.64 5.85 -5.18
CA PHE A 178 -3.61 6.70 -5.87
C PHE A 178 -4.93 5.96 -6.14
N THR A 179 -4.87 4.67 -6.46
CA THR A 179 -6.03 3.88 -6.90
C THR A 179 -7.24 3.97 -5.96
N PRO A 180 -7.13 3.70 -4.65
CA PRO A 180 -8.29 3.74 -3.76
C PRO A 180 -8.91 5.14 -3.66
N LYS A 181 -8.08 6.18 -3.80
CA LYS A 181 -8.50 7.57 -3.67
C LYS A 181 -9.32 8.00 -4.89
N TYR A 182 -8.88 7.58 -6.07
CA TYR A 182 -9.65 7.85 -7.29
C TYR A 182 -10.96 7.05 -7.32
N VAL A 183 -10.93 5.76 -6.92
CA VAL A 183 -12.15 4.94 -6.79
C VAL A 183 -13.17 5.59 -5.87
N GLU A 184 -12.76 6.09 -4.70
CA GLU A 184 -13.69 6.76 -3.78
C GLU A 184 -14.33 8.02 -4.40
N LEU A 185 -13.54 8.81 -5.15
CA LEU A 185 -14.05 9.99 -5.85
C LEU A 185 -15.11 9.58 -6.89
N LEU A 186 -14.83 8.56 -7.69
CA LEU A 186 -15.76 8.06 -8.70
C LEU A 186 -17.06 7.54 -8.06
N GLU A 187 -16.95 6.72 -7.01
CA GLU A 187 -18.10 6.19 -6.29
C GLU A 187 -18.97 7.30 -5.67
N PHE A 188 -18.34 8.33 -5.09
CA PHE A 188 -19.07 9.45 -4.49
C PHE A 188 -19.90 10.23 -5.51
N TYR A 189 -19.41 10.34 -6.74
CA TYR A 189 -20.08 11.05 -7.83
C TYR A 189 -20.98 10.15 -8.69
N GLY A 190 -21.16 8.88 -8.32
CA GLY A 190 -22.03 7.93 -9.02
C GLY A 190 -21.40 7.27 -10.25
N ASN A 191 -20.10 7.48 -10.50
CA ASN A 191 -19.36 6.88 -11.61
C ASN A 191 -18.87 5.46 -11.26
N VAL A 192 -19.78 4.60 -10.79
CA VAL A 192 -19.45 3.25 -10.29
C VAL A 192 -18.89 2.37 -11.41
N ASP A 193 -19.44 2.45 -12.62
CA ASP A 193 -18.98 1.66 -13.76
C ASP A 193 -17.53 2.01 -14.17
N GLU A 194 -17.17 3.30 -14.13
CA GLU A 194 -15.80 3.76 -14.40
C GLU A 194 -14.82 3.25 -13.33
N ALA A 195 -15.24 3.26 -12.05
CA ALA A 195 -14.43 2.72 -10.96
C ALA A 195 -14.20 1.22 -11.12
N HIS A 196 -15.23 0.49 -11.55
CA HIS A 196 -15.14 -0.94 -11.82
C HIS A 196 -14.20 -1.24 -12.99
N GLU A 197 -14.36 -0.55 -14.12
CA GLU A 197 -13.53 -0.71 -15.31
C GLU A 197 -12.05 -0.42 -15.01
N LEU A 198 -11.77 0.65 -14.26
CA LEU A 198 -10.43 0.97 -13.81
C LEU A 198 -9.82 -0.19 -13.01
N LEU A 199 -10.54 -0.71 -12.02
CA LEU A 199 -10.07 -1.78 -11.14
C LEU A 199 -9.88 -3.10 -11.89
N GLU A 200 -10.76 -3.44 -12.85
CA GLU A 200 -10.57 -4.61 -13.71
C GLU A 200 -9.34 -4.46 -14.60
N ASN A 201 -9.13 -3.28 -15.22
CA ASN A 201 -7.98 -3.02 -16.08
C ASN A 201 -6.66 -3.17 -15.32
N ILE A 202 -6.52 -2.53 -14.15
CA ILE A 202 -5.27 -2.63 -13.38
C ILE A 202 -5.01 -4.04 -12.83
N ALA A 203 -6.05 -4.87 -12.67
CA ALA A 203 -5.93 -6.22 -12.14
C ALA A 203 -5.68 -7.28 -13.23
N TYR A 204 -6.19 -7.08 -14.45
CA TYR A 204 -6.22 -8.11 -15.48
C TYR A 204 -5.61 -7.72 -16.84
N ASP A 205 -5.47 -6.43 -17.17
CA ASP A 205 -4.82 -6.03 -18.42
C ASP A 205 -3.31 -6.32 -18.32
N ASN A 206 -2.82 -7.13 -19.26
CA ASN A 206 -1.43 -7.58 -19.34
C ASN A 206 -0.42 -6.45 -19.61
N LYS A 207 -0.88 -5.25 -19.96
CA LYS A 207 -0.05 -4.05 -20.04
C LYS A 207 0.42 -3.59 -18.66
N TYR A 208 -0.37 -3.84 -17.61
CA TYR A 208 0.01 -3.47 -16.24
C TYR A 208 0.91 -4.56 -15.64
N PRO A 209 1.89 -4.17 -14.81
CA PRO A 209 2.71 -5.14 -14.09
C PRO A 209 1.84 -5.95 -13.10
N PRO A 210 2.16 -7.24 -12.86
CA PRO A 210 1.47 -8.03 -11.85
C PRO A 210 1.46 -7.34 -10.48
N ASN A 211 0.26 -7.10 -9.95
CA ASN A 211 0.08 -6.38 -8.70
C ASN A 211 -0.98 -7.07 -7.82
N PRO A 212 -0.58 -7.72 -6.71
CA PRO A 212 -1.53 -8.32 -5.77
C PRO A 212 -2.55 -7.33 -5.21
N ASN A 213 -2.13 -6.08 -4.93
CA ASN A 213 -3.01 -5.06 -4.36
C ASN A 213 -4.14 -4.66 -5.31
N ALA A 214 -3.92 -4.72 -6.63
CA ALA A 214 -4.97 -4.49 -7.62
C ALA A 214 -6.14 -5.47 -7.44
N HIS A 215 -5.85 -6.76 -7.21
CA HIS A 215 -6.88 -7.76 -6.93
C HIS A 215 -7.55 -7.53 -5.57
N VAL A 216 -6.83 -7.05 -4.56
CA VAL A 216 -7.41 -6.67 -3.26
C VAL A 216 -8.40 -5.52 -3.43
N HIS A 217 -8.03 -4.47 -4.17
CA HIS A 217 -8.90 -3.34 -4.45
C HIS A 217 -10.14 -3.75 -5.23
N LEU A 218 -9.99 -4.56 -6.29
CA LEU A 218 -11.10 -5.08 -7.07
C LEU A 218 -12.03 -5.96 -6.22
N TYR A 219 -11.47 -6.86 -5.39
CA TYR A 219 -12.27 -7.70 -4.49
C TYR A 219 -13.10 -6.86 -3.53
N ASN A 220 -12.49 -5.88 -2.85
CA ASN A 220 -13.17 -5.01 -1.89
C ASN A 220 -14.28 -4.18 -2.56
N PHE A 221 -14.03 -3.69 -3.78
CA PHE A 221 -15.02 -2.97 -4.57
C PHE A 221 -16.21 -3.88 -4.94
N LEU A 222 -15.94 -5.05 -5.51
CA LEU A 222 -16.98 -6.02 -5.88
C LEU A 222 -17.82 -6.45 -4.67
N LYS A 223 -17.18 -6.68 -3.52
CA LYS A 223 -17.86 -7.04 -2.27
C LYS A 223 -18.74 -5.91 -1.77
N LYS A 224 -18.29 -4.66 -1.86
CA LYS A 224 -19.06 -3.47 -1.46
C LYS A 224 -20.30 -3.24 -2.33
N HIS A 225 -20.24 -3.63 -3.61
CA HIS A 225 -21.33 -3.49 -4.59
C HIS A 225 -22.11 -4.80 -4.82
N ASP A 226 -22.13 -5.69 -3.82
CA ASP A 226 -22.92 -6.93 -3.82
C ASP A 226 -22.75 -7.80 -5.09
N ALA A 227 -21.52 -7.85 -5.62
CA ALA A 227 -21.23 -8.64 -6.80
C ALA A 227 -21.48 -10.14 -6.54
N PRO A 228 -21.89 -10.91 -7.56
CA PRO A 228 -22.12 -12.34 -7.42
C PRO A 228 -20.90 -13.08 -6.87
N GLN A 229 -21.12 -14.01 -5.94
CA GLN A 229 -20.08 -14.83 -5.31
C GLN A 229 -19.10 -15.49 -6.31
N PRO A 230 -19.50 -15.99 -7.49
CA PRO A 230 -18.55 -16.52 -8.47
C PRO A 230 -17.50 -15.49 -8.94
N LYS A 231 -17.86 -14.21 -9.05
CA LYS A 231 -16.91 -13.13 -9.40
C LYS A 231 -15.91 -12.91 -8.26
N LEU A 232 -16.39 -12.88 -7.01
CA LEU A 232 -15.54 -12.76 -5.83
C LEU A 232 -14.53 -13.92 -5.73
N LEU A 233 -14.98 -15.15 -5.94
CA LEU A 233 -14.14 -16.34 -5.96
C LEU A 233 -13.08 -16.28 -7.07
N ALA A 234 -13.43 -15.78 -8.25
CA ALA A 234 -12.49 -15.65 -9.36
C ALA A 234 -11.32 -14.72 -9.02
N VAL A 235 -11.61 -13.54 -8.42
CA VAL A 235 -10.57 -12.59 -7.99
C VAL A 235 -9.68 -13.20 -6.90
N LEU A 236 -10.29 -13.83 -5.88
CA LEU A 236 -9.55 -14.44 -4.78
C LEU A 236 -8.68 -15.62 -5.22
N ARG A 237 -9.11 -16.37 -6.24
CA ARG A 237 -8.30 -17.45 -6.82
C ARG A 237 -7.02 -16.93 -7.48
N VAL A 238 -7.08 -15.76 -8.14
CA VAL A 238 -5.88 -15.11 -8.69
C VAL A 238 -5.01 -14.58 -7.57
N LEU A 239 -5.60 -13.89 -6.59
CA LEU A 239 -4.86 -13.39 -5.43
C LEU A 239 -4.15 -14.51 -4.66
N HIS A 240 -4.79 -15.67 -4.46
CA HIS A 240 -4.19 -16.84 -3.82
C HIS A 240 -2.92 -17.32 -4.54
N LYS A 241 -2.90 -17.29 -5.88
CA LYS A 241 -1.72 -17.65 -6.66
C LYS A 241 -0.58 -16.65 -6.52
N LEU A 242 -0.91 -15.37 -6.34
CA LEU A 242 0.07 -14.30 -6.22
C LEU A 242 0.62 -14.17 -4.79
N VAL A 243 -0.26 -14.21 -3.79
CA VAL A 243 0.04 -13.99 -2.37
C VAL A 243 -0.82 -14.94 -1.53
N PRO A 244 -0.43 -16.22 -1.40
CA PRO A 244 -1.17 -17.21 -0.60
C PRO A 244 -1.15 -16.88 0.90
N SER A 245 -0.29 -15.96 1.35
CA SER A 245 -0.22 -15.49 2.73
C SER A 245 -1.17 -14.32 3.03
N HIS A 246 -2.00 -13.87 2.08
CA HIS A 246 -2.86 -12.71 2.27
C HIS A 246 -4.03 -13.01 3.22
N GLU A 247 -4.45 -12.05 4.05
CA GLU A 247 -5.54 -12.24 5.02
C GLU A 247 -6.88 -12.65 4.40
N LEU A 248 -7.12 -12.21 3.17
CA LEU A 248 -8.29 -12.59 2.36
C LEU A 248 -8.37 -14.09 2.05
N MET A 249 -7.33 -14.88 2.33
CA MET A 249 -7.42 -16.34 2.17
C MET A 249 -8.37 -16.99 3.19
N LEU A 250 -8.57 -16.38 4.37
CA LEU A 250 -9.61 -16.83 5.31
C LEU A 250 -11.01 -16.61 4.72
N GLU A 251 -11.21 -15.43 4.12
CA GLU A 251 -12.45 -15.07 3.44
C GLU A 251 -12.67 -15.93 2.19
N TYR A 252 -11.61 -16.26 1.46
CA TYR A 252 -11.67 -17.18 0.33
C TYR A 252 -12.13 -18.57 0.76
N SER A 253 -11.55 -19.11 1.84
CA SER A 253 -11.96 -20.39 2.42
C SER A 253 -13.44 -20.39 2.86
N ARG A 254 -13.93 -19.26 3.40
CA ARG A 254 -15.35 -19.08 3.75
C ARG A 254 -16.25 -19.07 2.51
N LEU A 255 -15.95 -18.26 1.50
CA LEU A 255 -16.76 -18.22 0.27
C LEU A 255 -16.76 -19.56 -0.49
N LEU A 256 -15.65 -20.30 -0.45
CA LEU A 256 -15.61 -21.66 -0.99
C LEU A 256 -16.53 -22.60 -0.22
N HIS A 257 -16.63 -22.46 1.11
CA HIS A 257 -17.56 -23.24 1.93
C HIS A 257 -19.01 -23.03 1.49
N GLU A 258 -19.38 -21.78 1.28
CA GLU A 258 -20.73 -21.36 0.89
C GLU A 258 -21.10 -21.82 -0.51
N SER A 259 -20.10 -22.01 -1.39
CA SER A 259 -20.33 -22.50 -2.76
C SER A 259 -20.60 -24.02 -2.86
N GLY A 260 -20.45 -24.79 -1.77
CA GLY A 260 -20.78 -26.22 -1.74
C GLY A 260 -19.62 -27.16 -1.40
N THR A 261 -19.84 -28.47 -1.49
CA THR A 261 -18.88 -29.50 -1.04
C THR A 261 -17.74 -29.79 -1.99
N ASP A 262 -17.88 -29.45 -3.28
CA ASP A 262 -16.89 -29.77 -4.32
C ASP A 262 -15.60 -28.96 -4.18
N THR A 263 -15.61 -27.96 -3.29
CA THR A 263 -14.45 -27.09 -3.01
C THR A 263 -13.62 -27.55 -1.81
N MET A 264 -13.92 -28.70 -1.19
CA MET A 264 -13.26 -29.14 0.04
C MET A 264 -11.72 -29.20 -0.07
N GLN A 265 -11.20 -29.79 -1.15
CA GLN A 265 -9.76 -29.86 -1.40
C GLN A 265 -9.15 -28.47 -1.63
N GLU A 266 -9.84 -27.59 -2.36
CA GLU A 266 -9.41 -26.21 -2.59
C GLU A 266 -9.32 -25.45 -1.27
N ARG A 267 -10.31 -25.59 -0.38
CA ARG A 267 -10.32 -24.97 0.95
C ARG A 267 -9.17 -25.43 1.84
N ILE A 268 -8.91 -26.74 1.87
CA ILE A 268 -7.77 -27.30 2.60
C ILE A 268 -6.46 -26.74 2.03
N SER A 269 -6.31 -26.73 0.71
CA SER A 269 -5.14 -26.18 0.03
C SER A 269 -4.90 -24.71 0.37
N VAL A 270 -5.95 -23.88 0.34
CA VAL A 270 -5.88 -22.46 0.70
C VAL A 270 -5.41 -22.27 2.15
N LEU A 271 -6.02 -22.99 3.11
CA LEU A 271 -5.65 -22.86 4.52
C LEU A 271 -4.24 -23.38 4.80
N MET A 272 -3.83 -24.50 4.21
CA MET A 272 -2.47 -25.00 4.35
C MET A 272 -1.46 -24.03 3.74
N SER A 273 -1.75 -23.44 2.57
CA SER A 273 -0.87 -22.46 1.92
C SER A 273 -0.75 -21.17 2.72
N LEU A 274 -1.82 -20.74 3.39
CA LEU A 274 -1.78 -19.61 4.33
C LEU A 274 -0.86 -19.90 5.52
N LEU A 275 -0.98 -21.11 6.09
CA LEU A 275 -0.25 -21.56 7.28
C LEU A 275 1.25 -21.86 7.03
N ASP A 276 1.67 -21.98 5.78
CA ASP A 276 3.09 -22.12 5.43
C ASP A 276 3.91 -20.89 5.80
N TYR A 277 3.26 -19.73 5.97
CA TYR A 277 3.93 -18.46 6.25
C TYR A 277 3.94 -18.14 7.75
N SER A 278 5.09 -17.67 8.23
CA SER A 278 5.34 -17.42 9.66
C SER A 278 4.33 -16.48 10.37
N PRO A 279 3.76 -15.43 9.74
CA PRO A 279 2.80 -14.57 10.43
C PRO A 279 1.53 -15.30 10.88
N TRP A 280 1.18 -16.41 10.22
CA TRP A 280 -0.04 -17.17 10.47
C TRP A 280 0.16 -18.34 11.44
N GLN A 281 1.40 -18.69 11.77
CA GLN A 281 1.70 -19.86 12.60
C GLN A 281 1.13 -19.77 14.03
N ARG A 282 0.92 -18.55 14.54
CA ARG A 282 0.32 -18.28 15.86
C ARG A 282 -1.14 -17.81 15.81
N ASP A 283 -1.72 -17.68 14.62
CA ASP A 283 -3.12 -17.28 14.47
C ASP A 283 -4.03 -18.49 14.60
N VAL A 284 -4.90 -18.51 15.62
CA VAL A 284 -5.79 -19.63 15.91
C VAL A 284 -6.80 -19.87 14.78
N ARG A 285 -7.23 -18.82 14.07
CA ARG A 285 -8.33 -18.88 13.10
C ARG A 285 -8.07 -19.89 11.96
N PRO A 286 -6.98 -19.79 11.18
CA PRO A 286 -6.71 -20.77 10.12
C PRO A 286 -6.47 -22.19 10.64
N TRP A 287 -5.81 -22.35 11.79
CA TRP A 287 -5.58 -23.67 12.40
C TRP A 287 -6.90 -24.32 12.85
N GLN A 288 -7.79 -23.56 13.45
CA GLN A 288 -9.11 -24.05 13.86
C GLN A 288 -9.92 -24.50 12.64
N SER A 289 -10.03 -23.64 11.63
CA SER A 289 -10.75 -23.97 10.39
C SER A 289 -10.15 -25.21 9.71
N LEU A 290 -8.83 -25.35 9.68
CA LEU A 290 -8.19 -26.54 9.12
C LEU A 290 -8.49 -27.80 9.95
N ALA A 291 -8.43 -27.72 11.28
CA ALA A 291 -8.74 -28.85 12.17
C ALA A 291 -10.18 -29.36 11.98
N GLU A 292 -11.14 -28.44 11.82
CA GLU A 292 -12.53 -28.77 11.52
C GLU A 292 -12.67 -29.48 10.17
N LEU A 293 -11.99 -29.01 9.13
CA LEU A 293 -12.00 -29.63 7.81
C LEU A 293 -11.37 -31.02 7.80
N ILE A 294 -10.19 -31.18 8.41
CA ILE A 294 -9.51 -32.47 8.51
C ILE A 294 -10.38 -33.47 9.29
N SER A 295 -10.98 -33.03 10.40
CA SER A 295 -11.91 -33.86 11.17
C SER A 295 -13.13 -34.30 10.34
N ALA A 296 -13.67 -33.40 9.52
CA ALA A 296 -14.79 -33.72 8.62
C ALA A 296 -14.39 -34.73 7.52
N CYS A 297 -13.20 -34.60 6.94
CA CYS A 297 -12.66 -35.56 5.97
C CYS A 297 -12.52 -36.97 6.56
N ILE A 298 -11.99 -37.07 7.79
CA ILE A 298 -11.84 -38.34 8.51
C ILE A 298 -13.21 -38.98 8.78
N LYS A 299 -14.17 -38.20 9.30
CA LYS A 299 -15.54 -38.67 9.55
C LYS A 299 -16.22 -39.19 8.29
N LYS A 300 -16.02 -38.51 7.15
CA LYS A 300 -16.54 -38.92 5.84
C LYS A 300 -15.74 -40.03 5.16
N ARG A 301 -14.61 -40.46 5.75
CA ARG A 301 -13.65 -41.41 5.17
C ARG A 301 -13.17 -41.01 3.76
N ASN A 302 -13.10 -39.71 3.48
CA ASN A 302 -12.62 -39.18 2.21
C ASN A 302 -11.30 -38.42 2.41
N LEU A 303 -10.19 -39.16 2.35
CA LEU A 303 -8.84 -38.62 2.54
C LEU A 303 -8.24 -38.07 1.23
N MET A 304 -8.89 -38.28 0.08
CA MET A 304 -8.42 -37.78 -1.22
C MET A 304 -8.33 -36.26 -1.27
N TRP A 305 -9.18 -35.56 -0.52
CA TRP A 305 -9.12 -34.10 -0.41
C TRP A 305 -7.91 -33.58 0.36
N ILE A 306 -7.25 -34.44 1.15
CA ILE A 306 -6.10 -34.10 1.98
C ILE A 306 -4.79 -34.46 1.28
N SER A 307 -4.75 -35.57 0.52
CA SER A 307 -3.51 -36.17 0.03
C SER A 307 -2.63 -35.18 -0.74
N ALA A 308 -3.16 -34.53 -1.79
CA ALA A 308 -2.37 -33.63 -2.62
C ALA A 308 -1.87 -32.37 -1.87
N PRO A 309 -2.70 -31.64 -1.10
CA PRO A 309 -2.20 -30.54 -0.27
C PRO A 309 -1.16 -30.98 0.78
N TRP A 310 -1.31 -32.18 1.34
CA TRP A 310 -0.41 -32.69 2.38
C TRP A 310 0.93 -33.19 1.83
N GLU A 311 0.96 -33.79 0.64
CA GLU A 311 2.16 -34.35 0.01
C GLU A 311 3.27 -33.30 -0.15
N VAL A 312 2.92 -32.04 -0.46
CA VAL A 312 3.86 -30.91 -0.56
C VAL A 312 4.53 -30.56 0.79
N ARG A 313 3.93 -30.99 1.90
CA ARG A 313 4.26 -30.56 3.27
C ARG A 313 4.82 -31.66 4.16
N MET A 314 4.70 -32.92 3.74
CA MET A 314 4.99 -34.08 4.57
C MET A 314 6.44 -34.14 5.09
N ASP A 315 7.38 -33.55 4.37
CA ASP A 315 8.80 -33.57 4.75
C ASP A 315 9.18 -32.52 5.81
N TRP A 316 8.36 -31.47 5.97
CA TRP A 316 8.75 -30.30 6.75
C TRP A 316 7.70 -29.85 7.78
N TRP A 317 6.39 -29.90 7.51
CA TRP A 317 5.36 -29.62 8.52
C TRP A 317 5.54 -30.42 9.82
N PRO A 318 5.89 -31.73 9.80
CA PRO A 318 6.16 -32.47 11.02
C PRO A 318 7.26 -31.87 11.90
N ARG A 319 8.29 -31.27 11.29
CA ARG A 319 9.45 -30.72 12.00
C ARG A 319 9.21 -29.28 12.46
N PHE A 320 8.48 -28.49 11.69
CA PHE A 320 8.31 -27.06 11.94
C PHE A 320 6.98 -26.69 12.62
N CYS A 321 5.93 -27.49 12.40
CA CYS A 321 4.59 -27.18 12.91
C CYS A 321 4.13 -28.13 14.01
N PHE A 322 4.67 -29.36 14.05
CA PHE A 322 4.18 -30.45 14.93
C PHE A 322 5.28 -31.10 15.78
N CYS A 323 6.43 -30.45 15.97
CA CYS A 323 7.45 -30.96 16.88
C CYS A 323 7.08 -30.69 18.35
N GLU A 324 7.68 -31.45 19.27
CA GLU A 324 7.34 -31.40 20.69
C GLU A 324 7.61 -30.02 21.31
N ASP A 325 8.73 -29.39 20.96
CA ASP A 325 9.07 -28.06 21.46
C ASP A 325 8.04 -27.01 20.98
N GLN A 326 7.66 -27.06 19.71
CA GLN A 326 6.62 -26.18 19.18
C GLN A 326 5.27 -26.42 19.85
N ALA A 327 4.92 -27.67 20.16
CA ALA A 327 3.67 -28.00 20.85
C ALA A 327 3.64 -27.44 22.29
N LYS A 328 4.77 -27.48 23.01
CA LYS A 328 4.91 -26.86 24.34
C LYS A 328 4.75 -25.34 24.25
N ASP A 329 5.46 -24.73 23.31
CA ASP A 329 5.40 -23.28 23.08
C ASP A 329 3.98 -22.82 22.69
N ASP A 330 3.32 -23.56 21.80
CA ASP A 330 1.95 -23.27 21.40
C ASP A 330 0.97 -23.43 22.55
N PHE A 331 1.16 -24.42 23.44
CA PHE A 331 0.30 -24.62 24.61
C PHE A 331 0.45 -23.47 25.61
N HIS A 332 1.69 -23.03 25.85
CA HIS A 332 1.98 -21.87 26.69
C HIS A 332 1.42 -20.57 26.11
N TYR A 333 1.46 -20.41 24.79
CA TYR A 333 0.93 -19.23 24.11
C TYR A 333 -0.61 -19.24 24.07
N ASN A 334 -1.21 -20.34 23.60
CA ASN A 334 -2.65 -20.52 23.48
C ASN A 334 -3.02 -22.01 23.45
N PRO A 335 -3.65 -22.57 24.50
CA PRO A 335 -4.03 -23.98 24.54
C PRO A 335 -4.93 -24.45 23.38
N LEU A 336 -5.76 -23.56 22.82
CA LEU A 336 -6.61 -23.88 21.67
C LEU A 336 -5.78 -24.06 20.39
N LEU A 337 -4.71 -23.27 20.21
CA LEU A 337 -3.76 -23.43 19.11
C LEU A 337 -3.12 -24.82 19.15
N ALA A 338 -2.59 -25.20 20.32
CA ALA A 338 -1.99 -26.52 20.53
C ALA A 338 -2.98 -27.65 20.26
N SER A 339 -4.22 -27.54 20.76
CA SER A 339 -5.29 -28.51 20.52
C SER A 339 -5.63 -28.67 19.03
N ASN A 340 -5.73 -27.55 18.30
CA ASN A 340 -6.01 -27.57 16.86
C ASN A 340 -4.87 -28.22 16.07
N LYS A 341 -3.63 -27.85 16.35
CA LYS A 341 -2.44 -28.46 15.73
C LYS A 341 -2.32 -29.95 16.03
N ALA A 342 -2.59 -30.37 17.26
CA ALA A 342 -2.61 -31.80 17.63
C ALA A 342 -3.70 -32.57 16.85
N THR A 343 -4.89 -31.99 16.71
CA THR A 343 -5.99 -32.58 15.91
C THR A 343 -5.59 -32.77 14.45
N ILE A 344 -4.91 -31.78 13.88
CA ILE A 344 -4.40 -31.83 12.51
C ILE A 344 -3.28 -32.87 12.38
N ALA A 345 -2.31 -32.87 13.28
CA ALA A 345 -1.22 -33.85 13.29
C ALA A 345 -1.76 -35.30 13.35
N LYS A 346 -2.77 -35.54 14.19
CA LYS A 346 -3.47 -36.83 14.25
C LYS A 346 -4.12 -37.21 12.92
N GLY A 347 -4.76 -36.24 12.27
CA GLY A 347 -5.42 -36.47 10.99
C GLY A 347 -4.48 -36.69 9.80
N LEU A 348 -3.34 -36.01 9.79
CA LEU A 348 -2.37 -36.05 8.68
C LEU A 348 -1.32 -37.17 8.85
N MET A 349 -0.92 -37.45 10.09
CA MET A 349 0.20 -38.33 10.41
C MET A 349 -0.21 -39.57 11.21
N GLY A 350 -1.44 -39.64 11.72
CA GLY A 350 -1.90 -40.74 12.58
C GLY A 350 -1.26 -40.75 13.98
N LYS A 351 -0.64 -39.64 14.40
CA LYS A 351 0.08 -39.50 15.68
C LYS A 351 -0.76 -38.86 16.77
#